data_AF-A0A960TKT4-F1
#
_entry.id   AF-A0A960TKT4-F1
#
_cell.length_a   1.000
_cell.length_b   1.000
_cell.length_c   1.000
_cell.angle_alpha   90.00
_cell.angle_beta   90.00
_cell.angle_gamma   90.00
#
_symmetry.space_group_name_H-M   'P 1'
#
loop_
_entity.id
_entity.type
_entity.pdbx_description
1 polymer ?
#
loop_
_entity_poly.entity_id
_entity_poly.type
_entity_poly.pdbx_seq_one_letter_code
_entity_poly.pdbx_strand_id
1 'polypeptide(L)'
;MSEIRQNIITRDWVIMATERAKRPHDFVSRAPARETLEKYKKDCPFCAGNEKDATEEFVRIDDESGNWQVRVIANKYPALSPKGDRIRNDDGLHRTISGIGIHDVVVESPEHDAIFAFMSWKHIYNILLSYKIRYNQIRNDRRLEAIVIFKNYGSSAGSSLEHTHSQIAATPVVPFQFRDRIQEAIRYFDDHGDCIVCRTLLDEISTQRRIVYENSSFLAFIPYAALTPFHVWIFPRMHSSSYGNISDEEMVDLASILKTVLLMLHKGLGDPDYNFTIRTAPLADNESRYFHWYLSIIPRITKNAGFELGSGMFINSALPEESAEYLRNLDLSDTDNP
;
A
#
# COMPACT_ATOMS: atom_id res chain seq x y z
N MET A 1 31.43 -0.97 8.01
CA MET A 1 31.55 -0.88 6.55
C MET A 1 30.17 -0.95 5.96
N SER A 2 29.76 0.07 5.21
CA SER A 2 28.51 0.05 4.44
C SER A 2 28.53 -1.05 3.38
N GLU A 3 27.38 -1.64 3.11
CA GLU A 3 27.17 -2.57 2.00
C GLU A 3 26.11 -2.02 1.04
N ILE A 4 26.07 -2.52 -0.19
CA ILE A 4 25.03 -2.17 -1.16
C ILE A 4 24.32 -3.46 -1.55
N ARG A 5 23.01 -3.51 -1.31
CA ARG A 5 22.18 -4.68 -1.56
C ARG A 5 21.28 -4.39 -2.76
N GLN A 6 20.99 -5.42 -3.55
CA GLN A 6 20.03 -5.32 -4.65
C GLN A 6 18.70 -5.96 -4.25
N ASN A 7 17.60 -5.30 -4.60
CA ASN A 7 16.27 -5.89 -4.53
C ASN A 7 16.02 -6.66 -5.83
N ILE A 8 15.89 -7.98 -5.79
CA ILE A 8 15.75 -8.77 -7.01
C ILE A 8 14.43 -8.51 -7.76
N ILE A 9 13.37 -8.12 -7.04
CA ILE A 9 12.03 -7.86 -7.63
C ILE A 9 11.99 -6.51 -8.33
N THR A 10 12.67 -5.48 -7.77
CA THR A 10 12.65 -4.12 -8.33
C THR A 10 13.91 -3.76 -9.11
N ARG A 11 14.97 -4.56 -8.98
CA ARG A 11 16.35 -4.33 -9.43
C ARG A 11 17.06 -3.14 -8.80
N ASP A 12 16.42 -2.45 -7.86
CA ASP A 12 16.99 -1.28 -7.18
C ASP A 12 18.19 -1.69 -6.33
N TRP A 13 19.28 -0.94 -6.46
CA TRP A 13 20.43 -1.02 -5.54
C TRP A 13 20.23 -0.02 -4.41
N VAL A 14 20.40 -0.50 -3.17
CA VAL A 14 20.21 0.29 -1.96
C VAL A 14 21.45 0.25 -1.09
N ILE A 15 21.91 1.42 -0.67
CA ILE A 15 23.06 1.55 0.24
C ILE A 15 22.58 1.28 1.67
N MET A 16 23.10 0.22 2.29
CA MET A 16 22.94 -0.04 3.72
C MET A 16 24.04 0.71 4.47
N ALA A 17 23.71 1.90 4.99
CA ALA A 17 24.66 2.78 5.63
C ALA A 17 24.83 2.43 7.12
N THR A 18 25.46 1.28 7.41
CA THR A 18 25.62 0.77 8.79
C THR A 18 26.39 1.71 9.73
N GLU A 19 27.27 2.55 9.21
CA GLU A 19 28.02 3.54 10.01
C GLU A 19 27.21 4.81 10.33
N ARG A 20 26.13 5.03 9.59
CA ARG A 20 25.08 5.99 9.89
C ARG A 20 23.87 5.31 10.50
N ALA A 21 24.01 4.03 10.89
CA ALA A 21 22.88 3.26 11.34
C ALA A 21 22.33 3.87 12.61
N LYS A 22 21.06 4.22 12.53
CA LYS A 22 20.26 4.56 13.70
C LYS A 22 19.77 3.25 14.29
N ARG A 23 19.79 3.14 15.61
CA ARG A 23 19.10 2.01 16.26
C ARG A 23 17.61 2.14 15.95
N PRO A 24 16.87 1.03 15.87
CA PRO A 24 15.41 1.05 15.70
C PRO A 24 14.68 2.09 16.56
N HIS A 25 15.05 2.21 17.84
CA HIS A 25 14.50 3.20 18.77
C HIS A 25 14.80 4.67 18.42
N ASP A 26 15.85 4.95 17.65
CA ASP A 26 16.18 6.31 17.21
C ASP A 26 15.25 6.80 16.08
N PHE A 27 14.42 5.91 15.52
CA PHE A 27 13.38 6.23 14.54
C PHE A 27 12.02 6.50 15.15
N VAL A 28 11.84 6.30 16.46
CA VAL A 28 10.63 6.71 17.16
C VAL A 28 10.42 8.19 16.85
N SER A 29 9.29 8.49 16.22
CA SER A 29 8.93 9.81 15.75
C SER A 29 9.07 10.80 16.90
N ARG A 30 9.92 11.82 16.70
CA ARG A 30 9.96 13.02 17.54
C ARG A 30 8.92 14.06 17.10
N ALA A 31 8.04 13.71 16.16
CA ALA A 31 6.96 14.60 15.78
C ALA A 31 6.09 14.86 17.02
N PRO A 32 5.52 16.07 17.16
CA PRO A 32 4.52 16.31 18.19
C PRO A 32 3.43 15.25 18.07
N ALA A 33 2.94 14.77 19.22
CA ALA A 33 1.78 13.87 19.25
C ALA A 33 0.67 14.47 18.39
N ARG A 34 0.03 13.65 17.56
CA ARG A 34 -1.08 14.12 16.74
C ARG A 34 -2.14 14.72 17.63
N GLU A 35 -2.71 15.84 17.20
CA GLU A 35 -3.82 16.47 17.91
C GLU A 35 -4.96 15.46 18.03
N THR A 36 -5.58 15.42 19.21
CA THR A 36 -6.78 14.61 19.41
C THR A 36 -7.89 15.20 18.55
N LEU A 37 -8.31 14.46 17.53
CA LEU A 37 -9.40 14.85 16.66
C LEU A 37 -10.74 14.58 17.35
N GLU A 38 -11.75 15.39 17.03
CA GLU A 38 -13.14 15.12 17.42
C GLU A 38 -13.73 14.02 16.52
N LYS A 39 -14.68 13.23 17.03
CA LYS A 39 -15.39 12.19 16.26
C LYS A 39 -16.14 12.71 15.04
N TYR A 40 -16.57 13.96 15.08
CA TYR A 40 -17.36 14.59 14.03
C TYR A 40 -16.85 16.00 13.75
N LYS A 41 -16.73 16.35 12.48
CA LYS A 41 -16.34 17.69 12.03
C LYS A 41 -17.34 18.19 10.99
N LYS A 42 -18.04 19.28 11.31
CA LYS A 42 -19.13 19.83 10.50
C LYS A 42 -18.72 20.12 9.05
N ASP A 43 -17.50 20.63 8.85
CA ASP A 43 -17.01 21.02 7.52
C ASP A 43 -16.26 19.90 6.80
N CYS A 44 -16.21 18.69 7.36
CA CYS A 44 -15.61 17.53 6.71
C CYS A 44 -16.67 16.80 5.87
N PRO A 45 -16.51 16.68 4.53
CA PRO A 45 -17.49 16.00 3.67
C PRO A 45 -17.52 14.48 3.85
N PHE A 46 -16.60 13.92 4.63
CA PHE A 46 -16.47 12.47 4.86
C PHE A 46 -17.08 12.02 6.19
N CYS A 47 -17.42 12.94 7.09
CA CYS A 47 -18.13 12.60 8.32
C CYS A 47 -19.56 12.11 8.02
N ALA A 48 -20.03 11.15 8.81
CA ALA A 48 -21.44 10.73 8.77
C ALA A 48 -22.38 11.92 9.02
N GLY A 49 -23.43 12.04 8.21
CA GLY A 49 -24.37 13.17 8.21
C GLY A 49 -24.04 14.29 7.21
N ASN A 50 -22.84 14.30 6.62
CA ASN A 50 -22.40 15.29 5.63
C ASN A 50 -22.41 14.75 4.18
N GLU A 51 -23.12 13.65 3.91
CA GLU A 51 -23.07 12.93 2.64
C GLU A 51 -23.58 13.76 1.45
N LYS A 52 -24.42 14.75 1.70
CA LYS A 52 -24.90 15.72 0.69
C LYS A 52 -23.77 16.51 0.04
N ASP A 53 -22.64 16.65 0.72
CA ASP A 53 -21.45 17.38 0.25
C ASP A 53 -20.45 16.44 -0.46
N ALA A 54 -20.73 15.14 -0.44
CA ALA A 54 -20.00 14.13 -1.18
C ALA A 54 -20.44 14.08 -2.65
N THR A 55 -19.57 13.52 -3.48
CA THR A 55 -19.78 13.27 -4.90
C THR A 55 -20.54 11.96 -5.13
N GLU A 56 -20.66 11.54 -6.39
CA GLU A 56 -21.25 10.25 -6.77
C GLU A 56 -20.66 9.08 -5.97
N GLU A 57 -21.54 8.23 -5.43
CA GLU A 57 -21.20 7.06 -4.64
C GLU A 57 -21.29 5.78 -5.48
N PHE A 58 -20.24 4.96 -5.43
CA PHE A 58 -20.12 3.72 -6.20
C PHE A 58 -20.28 2.46 -5.35
N VAL A 59 -19.82 2.51 -4.11
CA VAL A 59 -19.88 1.39 -3.15
C VAL A 59 -20.20 1.95 -1.78
N ARG A 60 -21.08 1.25 -1.06
CA ARG A 60 -21.43 1.54 0.33
C ARG A 60 -21.54 0.21 1.07
N ILE A 61 -20.88 0.14 2.22
CA ILE A 61 -20.99 -1.01 3.14
C ILE A 61 -21.64 -0.47 4.41
N ASP A 62 -22.78 -1.04 4.77
CA ASP A 62 -23.56 -0.66 5.95
C ASP A 62 -23.40 -1.70 7.07
N ASP A 63 -23.62 -1.26 8.31
CA ASP A 63 -23.84 -2.15 9.45
C ASP A 63 -25.26 -2.73 9.44
N GLU A 64 -25.56 -3.61 10.41
CA GLU A 64 -26.88 -4.24 10.55
C GLU A 64 -28.02 -3.24 10.79
N SER A 65 -27.70 -2.02 11.25
CA SER A 65 -28.66 -0.95 11.50
C SER A 65 -28.84 -0.01 10.29
N GLY A 66 -28.13 -0.26 9.19
CA GLY A 66 -28.17 0.56 7.97
C GLY A 66 -27.29 1.82 8.02
N ASN A 67 -26.42 1.97 9.03
CA ASN A 67 -25.43 3.04 9.06
C ASN A 67 -24.20 2.63 8.27
N TRP A 68 -23.70 3.52 7.42
CA TRP A 68 -22.53 3.20 6.62
C TRP A 68 -21.26 3.09 7.48
N GLN A 69 -20.43 2.13 7.11
CA GLN A 69 -19.12 1.85 7.69
C GLN A 69 -18.00 2.28 6.73
N VAL A 70 -18.18 2.04 5.42
CA VAL A 70 -17.22 2.39 4.37
C VAL A 70 -17.97 2.87 3.14
N ARG A 71 -17.46 3.92 2.49
CA ARG A 71 -18.02 4.46 1.23
C ARG A 71 -16.92 4.64 0.19
N VAL A 72 -17.23 4.35 -1.07
CA VAL A 72 -16.38 4.67 -2.21
C VAL A 72 -17.10 5.71 -3.06
N ILE A 73 -16.50 6.89 -3.19
CA ILE A 73 -17.08 8.04 -3.89
C ILE A 73 -16.10 8.57 -4.93
N ALA A 74 -16.61 9.26 -5.96
CA ALA A 74 -15.75 9.91 -6.94
C ALA A 74 -14.86 10.98 -6.29
N ASN A 75 -13.60 11.13 -6.68
CA ASN A 75 -12.82 12.25 -6.15
C ASN A 75 -13.39 13.58 -6.68
N LYS A 76 -13.65 14.55 -5.79
CA LYS A 76 -14.14 15.89 -6.15
C LYS A 76 -13.15 16.67 -7.02
N TYR A 77 -11.86 16.39 -6.86
CA TYR A 77 -10.76 16.96 -7.63
C TYR A 77 -9.97 15.83 -8.30
N PRO A 78 -10.56 15.14 -9.28
CA PRO A 78 -9.95 13.96 -9.86
C PRO A 78 -8.74 14.35 -10.72
N ALA A 79 -7.68 13.54 -10.70
CA ALA A 79 -6.49 13.78 -11.52
C ALA A 79 -6.70 13.33 -12.98
N LEU A 80 -7.78 12.57 -13.24
CA LEU A 80 -8.12 11.96 -14.52
C LEU A 80 -9.63 12.11 -14.76
N SER A 81 -10.03 12.18 -16.03
CA SER A 81 -11.44 12.29 -16.42
C SER A 81 -12.07 10.90 -16.58
N PRO A 82 -13.22 10.59 -15.97
CA PRO A 82 -13.91 9.31 -16.19
C PRO A 82 -14.62 9.23 -17.55
N LYS A 83 -14.78 10.37 -18.24
CA LYS A 83 -15.48 10.51 -19.52
C LYS A 83 -14.50 10.80 -20.66
N GLY A 84 -14.83 10.30 -21.85
CA GLY A 84 -14.05 10.47 -23.08
C GLY A 84 -13.45 9.16 -23.60
N ASP A 85 -12.69 9.27 -24.68
CA ASP A 85 -12.02 8.15 -25.31
C ASP A 85 -10.54 8.11 -25.00
N ARG A 86 -9.95 6.92 -25.12
CA ARG A 86 -8.50 6.73 -25.06
C ARG A 86 -7.89 7.06 -26.42
N ILE A 87 -7.30 8.25 -26.53
CA ILE A 87 -6.70 8.77 -27.76
C ILE A 87 -5.20 8.87 -27.56
N ARG A 88 -4.42 8.22 -28.42
CA ARG A 88 -2.97 8.34 -28.48
C ARG A 88 -2.60 9.22 -29.68
N ASN A 89 -1.76 10.21 -29.44
CA ASN A 89 -1.17 11.03 -30.50
C ASN A 89 0.34 10.96 -30.40
N ASP A 90 0.97 10.67 -31.53
CA ASP A 90 2.42 10.63 -31.68
C ASP A 90 2.83 11.67 -32.74
N ASP A 91 3.48 12.73 -32.29
CA ASP A 91 4.06 13.78 -33.15
C ASP A 91 5.59 13.76 -32.99
N GLY A 92 6.24 12.94 -33.82
CA GLY A 92 7.68 12.66 -33.72
C GLY A 92 8.05 12.03 -32.37
N LEU A 93 8.75 12.80 -31.52
CA LEU A 93 9.13 12.41 -30.16
C LEU A 93 8.11 12.85 -29.09
N HIS A 94 7.17 13.73 -29.44
CA HIS A 94 6.12 14.16 -28.53
C HIS A 94 4.99 13.13 -28.55
N ARG A 95 4.83 12.43 -27.43
CA ARG A 95 3.79 11.42 -27.26
C ARG A 95 2.81 11.88 -26.22
N THR A 96 1.52 11.85 -26.55
CA THR A 96 0.44 12.17 -25.61
C THR A 96 -0.61 11.08 -25.62
N ILE A 97 -1.27 10.93 -24.47
CA ILE A 97 -2.48 10.14 -24.32
C ILE A 97 -3.52 11.00 -23.64
N SER A 98 -4.78 10.88 -24.04
CA SER A 98 -5.88 11.56 -23.35
C SER A 98 -5.88 11.22 -21.85
N GLY A 99 -6.20 12.21 -21.01
CA GLY A 99 -6.26 12.08 -19.55
C GLY A 99 -7.48 11.30 -19.04
N ILE A 100 -7.88 10.25 -19.77
CA ILE A 100 -8.98 9.36 -19.38
C ILE A 100 -8.54 8.46 -18.23
N GLY A 101 -9.38 8.30 -17.21
CA GLY A 101 -9.07 7.49 -16.04
C GLY A 101 -10.10 7.62 -14.94
N ILE A 102 -9.90 6.86 -13.87
CA ILE A 102 -10.74 6.91 -12.68
C ILE A 102 -9.90 7.46 -11.52
N HIS A 103 -10.50 8.31 -10.69
CA HIS A 103 -9.92 8.73 -9.43
C HIS A 103 -11.02 8.78 -8.37
N ASP A 104 -11.01 7.80 -7.48
CA ASP A 104 -12.02 7.61 -6.45
C ASP A 104 -11.39 7.71 -5.06
N VAL A 105 -12.20 8.10 -4.08
CA VAL A 105 -11.85 8.15 -2.66
C VAL A 105 -12.63 7.06 -1.93
N VAL A 106 -11.94 6.31 -1.08
CA VAL A 106 -12.52 5.35 -0.15
C VAL A 106 -12.53 6.00 1.23
N VAL A 107 -13.71 6.41 1.69
CA VAL A 107 -13.94 6.89 3.05
C VAL A 107 -14.04 5.69 3.96
N GLU A 108 -13.07 5.55 4.86
CA GLU A 108 -12.83 4.30 5.58
C GLU A 108 -13.57 4.20 6.90
N SER A 109 -14.17 5.28 7.40
CA SER A 109 -14.92 5.29 8.67
C SER A 109 -15.93 6.43 8.70
N PRO A 110 -17.08 6.29 9.36
CA PRO A 110 -17.98 7.41 9.68
C PRO A 110 -17.39 8.40 10.69
N GLU A 111 -16.49 7.93 11.56
CA GLU A 111 -15.83 8.72 12.61
C GLU A 111 -14.58 9.41 12.07
N HIS A 112 -14.44 10.70 12.37
CA HIS A 112 -13.37 11.56 11.86
C HIS A 112 -12.01 11.30 12.52
N ASP A 113 -12.02 10.90 13.78
CA ASP A 113 -10.86 10.58 14.61
C ASP A 113 -10.40 9.12 14.47
N ALA A 114 -11.05 8.34 13.60
CA ALA A 114 -10.72 6.93 13.44
C ALA A 114 -9.30 6.74 12.90
N ILE A 115 -8.54 5.89 13.60
CA ILE A 115 -7.17 5.52 13.22
C ILE A 115 -7.16 4.08 12.72
N PHE A 116 -6.68 3.89 11.49
CA PHE A 116 -6.66 2.58 10.81
C PHE A 116 -6.04 1.47 11.67
N ALA A 117 -4.92 1.76 12.34
CA ALA A 117 -4.19 0.79 13.16
C ALA A 117 -5.00 0.24 14.37
N PHE A 118 -6.02 0.97 14.82
CA PHE A 118 -6.87 0.59 15.96
C PHE A 118 -8.27 0.10 15.53
N MET A 119 -8.56 0.08 14.23
CA MET A 119 -9.80 -0.50 13.72
C MET A 119 -9.85 -2.00 13.98
N SER A 120 -11.06 -2.53 14.19
CA SER A 120 -11.25 -3.97 14.26
C SER A 120 -10.89 -4.63 12.91
N TRP A 121 -10.45 -5.88 12.93
CA TRP A 121 -10.16 -6.60 11.70
C TRP A 121 -11.39 -6.71 10.80
N LYS A 122 -12.61 -6.78 11.38
CA LYS A 122 -13.88 -6.81 10.63
C LYS A 122 -14.11 -5.52 9.86
N HIS A 123 -13.75 -4.38 10.46
CA HIS A 123 -13.85 -3.09 9.79
C HIS A 123 -12.82 -2.94 8.67
N ILE A 124 -11.58 -3.38 8.92
CA ILE A 124 -10.54 -3.41 7.88
C ILE A 124 -10.92 -4.36 6.74
N TYR A 125 -11.55 -5.50 7.04
CA TYR A 125 -12.14 -6.39 6.03
C TYR A 125 -13.14 -5.64 5.15
N ASN A 126 -14.06 -4.84 5.74
CA ASN A 126 -15.00 -4.03 4.96
C ASN A 126 -14.27 -3.01 4.05
N ILE A 127 -13.20 -2.38 4.55
CA ILE A 127 -12.38 -1.48 3.74
C ILE A 127 -11.78 -2.23 2.54
N LEU A 128 -11.12 -3.37 2.77
CA LEU A 128 -10.52 -4.20 1.72
C LEU A 128 -11.56 -4.75 0.74
N LEU A 129 -12.74 -5.14 1.23
CA LEU A 129 -13.86 -5.57 0.41
C LEU A 129 -14.33 -4.44 -0.52
N SER A 130 -14.43 -3.22 -0.02
CA SER A 130 -14.78 -2.05 -0.84
C SER A 130 -13.76 -1.83 -1.96
N TYR A 131 -12.46 -2.06 -1.68
CA TYR A 131 -11.43 -2.03 -2.72
C TYR A 131 -11.65 -3.13 -3.77
N LYS A 132 -11.92 -4.37 -3.35
CA LYS A 132 -12.15 -5.51 -4.27
C LYS A 132 -13.36 -5.25 -5.17
N ILE A 133 -14.48 -4.81 -4.59
CA ILE A 133 -15.70 -4.47 -5.33
C ILE A 133 -15.39 -3.40 -6.37
N ARG A 134 -14.80 -2.27 -5.95
CA ARG A 134 -14.54 -1.17 -6.86
C ARG A 134 -13.48 -1.51 -7.92
N TYR A 135 -12.42 -2.22 -7.54
CA TYR A 135 -11.41 -2.73 -8.47
C TYR A 135 -12.05 -3.59 -9.57
N ASN A 136 -12.94 -4.51 -9.19
CA ASN A 136 -13.62 -5.39 -10.14
C ASN A 136 -14.68 -4.67 -11.00
N GLN A 137 -15.22 -3.54 -10.55
CA GLN A 137 -16.02 -2.66 -11.41
C GLN A 137 -15.13 -1.95 -12.45
N ILE A 138 -14.02 -1.35 -12.02
CA ILE A 138 -13.12 -0.56 -12.87
C ILE A 138 -12.41 -1.43 -13.92
N ARG A 139 -11.99 -2.65 -13.56
CA ARG A 139 -11.17 -3.52 -14.45
C ARG A 139 -11.83 -3.88 -15.78
N ASN A 140 -13.15 -3.71 -15.90
CA ASN A 140 -13.89 -4.01 -17.13
C ASN A 140 -13.80 -2.86 -18.17
N ASP A 141 -13.29 -1.70 -17.78
CA ASP A 141 -13.09 -0.57 -18.69
C ASP A 141 -11.83 -0.78 -19.55
N ARG A 142 -12.05 -1.10 -20.84
CA ARG A 142 -11.00 -1.35 -21.84
C ARG A 142 -10.12 -0.13 -22.16
N ARG A 143 -10.48 1.06 -21.69
CA ARG A 143 -9.66 2.27 -21.84
C ARG A 143 -8.50 2.31 -20.86
N LEU A 144 -8.56 1.51 -19.79
CA LEU A 144 -7.63 1.51 -18.67
C LEU A 144 -6.64 0.36 -18.78
N GLU A 145 -5.45 0.55 -18.21
CA GLU A 145 -4.35 -0.43 -18.27
C GLU A 145 -3.88 -0.86 -16.87
N ALA A 146 -3.94 0.05 -15.89
CA ALA A 146 -3.49 -0.22 -14.54
C ALA A 146 -4.40 0.47 -13.51
N ILE A 147 -4.63 -0.22 -12.38
CA ILE A 147 -5.34 0.29 -11.21
C ILE A 147 -4.36 0.29 -10.03
N VAL A 148 -4.32 1.39 -9.29
CA VAL A 148 -3.49 1.56 -8.10
C VAL A 148 -4.39 1.92 -6.94
N ILE A 149 -4.36 1.09 -5.90
CA ILE A 149 -5.03 1.37 -4.62
C ILE A 149 -3.94 1.83 -3.66
N PHE A 150 -4.12 2.99 -3.04
CA PHE A 150 -3.11 3.58 -2.17
C PHE A 150 -3.72 4.38 -1.02
N LYS A 151 -2.94 4.51 0.05
CA LYS A 151 -3.27 5.34 1.22
C LYS A 151 -2.13 6.30 1.51
N ASN A 152 -2.50 7.52 1.88
CA ASN A 152 -1.60 8.51 2.46
C ASN A 152 -2.10 8.78 3.89
N TYR A 153 -1.27 8.49 4.89
CA TYR A 153 -1.61 8.72 6.29
C TYR A 153 -0.66 9.75 6.89
N GLY A 154 -1.21 10.89 7.29
CA GLY A 154 -0.45 12.03 7.82
C GLY A 154 0.09 12.98 6.75
N SER A 155 0.54 14.15 7.20
CA SER A 155 0.85 15.29 6.32
C SER A 155 2.13 15.08 5.50
N SER A 156 3.16 14.45 6.07
CA SER A 156 4.43 14.17 5.37
C SER A 156 4.32 13.00 4.37
N ALA A 157 3.24 12.23 4.44
CA ALA A 157 2.84 11.24 3.45
C ALA A 157 1.99 11.83 2.31
N GLY A 158 1.66 13.13 2.37
CA GLY A 158 0.85 13.81 1.36
C GLY A 158 -0.66 13.66 1.53
N SER A 159 -1.15 13.39 2.76
CA SER A 159 -2.58 13.50 3.04
C SER A 159 -2.99 14.97 3.14
N SER A 160 -4.06 15.34 2.44
CA SER A 160 -4.65 16.69 2.50
C SER A 160 -5.85 16.78 3.45
N LEU A 161 -6.38 15.64 3.90
CA LEU A 161 -7.52 15.54 4.81
C LEU A 161 -7.13 14.68 6.03
N GLU A 162 -7.61 15.10 7.20
CA GLU A 162 -7.40 14.40 8.47
C GLU A 162 -8.24 13.12 8.55
N HIS A 163 -9.46 13.17 8.01
CA HIS A 163 -10.39 12.04 7.97
C HIS A 163 -9.77 10.84 7.26
N THR A 164 -9.81 9.67 7.88
CA THR A 164 -9.15 8.49 7.34
C THR A 164 -9.77 8.03 6.02
N HIS A 165 -8.95 8.02 4.98
CA HIS A 165 -9.35 7.61 3.64
C HIS A 165 -8.19 6.96 2.89
N SER A 166 -8.55 6.22 1.85
CA SER A 166 -7.65 5.72 0.81
C SER A 166 -8.16 6.17 -0.56
N GLN A 167 -7.40 5.90 -1.60
CA GLN A 167 -7.72 6.32 -2.96
C GLN A 167 -7.51 5.18 -3.94
N ILE A 168 -8.31 5.17 -5.00
CA ILE A 168 -8.20 4.25 -6.13
C ILE A 168 -8.03 5.10 -7.39
N ALA A 169 -6.89 4.95 -8.06
CA ALA A 169 -6.61 5.62 -9.32
C ALA A 169 -6.39 4.60 -10.43
N ALA A 170 -7.03 4.80 -11.57
CA ALA A 170 -6.87 3.94 -12.73
C ALA A 170 -6.48 4.75 -13.97
N THR A 171 -5.46 4.27 -14.67
CA THR A 171 -4.74 5.03 -15.71
C THR A 171 -4.78 4.30 -17.06
N PRO A 172 -4.70 5.03 -18.19
CA PRO A 172 -4.75 4.45 -19.54
C PRO A 172 -3.37 3.98 -20.03
N VAL A 173 -2.38 3.96 -19.13
CA VAL A 173 -1.00 3.52 -19.34
C VAL A 173 -0.54 2.73 -18.12
N VAL A 174 0.36 1.78 -18.29
CA VAL A 174 1.02 1.13 -17.15
C VAL A 174 2.18 2.03 -16.70
N PRO A 175 2.20 2.52 -15.43
CA PRO A 175 3.31 3.29 -14.90
C PRO A 175 4.66 2.60 -15.06
N PHE A 176 5.71 3.38 -15.32
CA PHE A 176 7.06 2.87 -15.62
C PHE A 176 7.59 1.90 -14.56
N GLN A 177 7.52 2.26 -13.27
CA GLN A 177 7.99 1.40 -12.18
C GLN A 177 7.24 0.06 -12.10
N PHE A 178 5.97 0.00 -12.52
CA PHE A 178 5.27 -1.28 -12.62
C PHE A 178 5.75 -2.08 -13.81
N ARG A 179 5.92 -1.43 -14.95
CA ARG A 179 6.40 -2.06 -16.18
C ARG A 179 7.77 -2.70 -16.00
N ASP A 180 8.71 -2.02 -15.34
CA ASP A 180 10.04 -2.56 -15.08
C ASP A 180 10.01 -3.81 -14.19
N ARG A 181 9.20 -3.81 -13.13
CA ARG A 181 9.03 -4.98 -12.25
C ARG A 181 8.44 -6.17 -12.98
N ILE A 182 7.49 -5.93 -13.89
CA ILE A 182 6.90 -6.98 -14.72
C ILE A 182 7.92 -7.53 -15.71
N GLN A 183 8.70 -6.66 -16.36
CA GLN A 183 9.76 -7.11 -17.25
C GLN A 183 10.79 -7.96 -16.51
N GLU A 184 11.15 -7.60 -15.28
CA GLU A 184 12.05 -8.41 -14.46
C GLU A 184 11.40 -9.74 -14.06
N ALA A 185 10.13 -9.73 -13.66
CA ALA A 185 9.39 -10.95 -13.35
C ALA A 185 9.31 -11.91 -14.55
N ILE A 186 9.10 -11.39 -15.77
CA ILE A 186 9.12 -12.18 -17.02
C ILE A 186 10.51 -12.76 -17.25
N ARG A 187 11.57 -11.94 -17.19
CA ARG A 187 12.96 -12.42 -17.38
C ARG A 187 13.30 -13.53 -16.40
N TYR A 188 13.01 -13.31 -15.12
CA TYR A 188 13.27 -14.31 -14.09
C TYR A 188 12.51 -15.62 -14.35
N PHE A 189 11.23 -15.51 -14.73
CA PHE A 189 10.39 -16.66 -15.06
C PHE A 189 10.92 -17.44 -16.27
N ASP A 190 11.38 -16.76 -17.32
CA ASP A 190 11.96 -17.39 -18.50
C ASP A 190 13.27 -18.12 -18.18
N ASP A 191 14.09 -17.56 -17.29
CA ASP A 191 15.38 -18.14 -16.89
C ASP A 191 15.24 -19.31 -15.90
N HIS A 192 14.25 -19.27 -14.99
CA HIS A 192 14.14 -20.21 -13.86
C HIS A 192 12.90 -21.10 -13.89
N GLY A 193 11.86 -20.73 -14.64
CA GLY A 193 10.58 -21.44 -14.70
C GLY A 193 9.59 -21.13 -13.57
N ASP A 194 9.96 -20.28 -12.60
CA ASP A 194 9.17 -19.98 -11.40
C ASP A 194 9.00 -18.47 -11.17
N CYS A 195 8.00 -18.08 -10.38
CA CYS A 195 7.76 -16.68 -10.01
C CYS A 195 8.81 -16.15 -9.02
N ILE A 196 9.44 -15.01 -9.33
CA ILE A 196 10.46 -14.36 -8.48
C ILE A 196 9.94 -14.01 -7.07
N VAL A 197 8.67 -13.65 -6.95
CA VAL A 197 8.03 -13.32 -5.68
C VAL A 197 7.82 -14.59 -4.85
N CYS A 198 7.34 -15.67 -5.48
CA CYS A 198 7.20 -16.97 -4.82
C CYS A 198 8.56 -17.52 -4.35
N ARG A 199 9.61 -17.35 -5.15
CA ARG A 199 10.97 -17.69 -4.73
C ARG A 199 11.41 -16.87 -3.52
N THR A 200 11.17 -15.56 -3.54
CA THR A 200 11.50 -14.66 -2.43
C THR A 200 10.80 -15.11 -1.13
N LEU A 201 9.51 -15.49 -1.20
CA LEU A 201 8.78 -16.03 -0.05
C LEU A 201 9.45 -17.27 0.55
N LEU A 202 9.83 -18.23 -0.30
CA LEU A 202 10.49 -19.46 0.16
C LEU A 202 11.82 -19.14 0.88
N ASP A 203 12.59 -18.21 0.34
CA ASP A 203 13.87 -17.81 0.92
C ASP A 203 13.67 -17.07 2.26
N GLU A 204 12.70 -16.16 2.36
CA GLU A 204 12.36 -15.48 3.62
C GLU A 204 11.85 -16.45 4.68
N ILE A 205 10.97 -17.39 4.32
CA ILE A 205 10.48 -18.45 5.22
C ILE A 205 11.62 -19.36 5.68
N SER A 206 12.57 -19.70 4.81
CA SER A 206 13.68 -20.58 5.19
C SER A 206 14.66 -19.91 6.17
N THR A 207 14.84 -18.59 6.06
CA THR A 207 15.84 -17.86 6.86
C THR A 207 15.26 -17.25 8.13
N GLN A 208 13.96 -16.94 8.16
CA GLN A 208 13.24 -16.37 9.31
C GLN A 208 13.82 -15.04 9.84
N ARG A 209 14.73 -14.38 9.11
CA ARG A 209 15.45 -13.21 9.63
C ARG A 209 14.63 -11.92 9.55
N ARG A 210 13.93 -11.71 8.44
CA ARG A 210 13.27 -10.43 8.12
C ARG A 210 11.75 -10.48 8.20
N ILE A 211 11.17 -11.60 8.63
CA ILE A 211 9.73 -11.76 8.83
C ILE A 211 9.26 -10.85 9.95
N VAL A 212 8.21 -10.08 9.74
CA VAL A 212 7.59 -9.23 10.76
C VAL A 212 6.40 -9.94 11.41
N TYR A 213 5.56 -10.55 10.58
CA TYR A 213 4.38 -11.30 11.01
C TYR A 213 3.95 -12.26 9.91
N GLU A 214 3.29 -13.35 10.25
CA GLU A 214 2.71 -14.29 9.27
C GLU A 214 1.39 -14.86 9.77
N ASN A 215 0.54 -15.27 8.84
CA ASN A 215 -0.65 -16.07 9.10
C ASN A 215 -0.83 -17.13 8.01
N SER A 216 -2.00 -17.78 7.97
CA SER A 216 -2.30 -18.86 7.00
C SER A 216 -2.06 -18.43 5.56
N SER A 217 -2.50 -17.22 5.18
CA SER A 217 -2.53 -16.76 3.79
C SER A 217 -1.46 -15.74 3.44
N PHE A 218 -0.83 -15.04 4.39
CA PHE A 218 0.09 -13.92 4.12
C PHE A 218 1.37 -13.97 4.95
N LEU A 219 2.44 -13.42 4.36
CA LEU A 219 3.71 -13.15 5.00
C LEU A 219 4.04 -11.66 4.93
N ALA A 220 4.22 -11.03 6.08
CA ALA A 220 4.74 -9.67 6.20
C ALA A 220 6.22 -9.71 6.55
N PHE A 221 7.06 -9.02 5.80
CA PHE A 221 8.51 -8.99 6.02
C PHE A 221 9.14 -7.69 5.51
N ILE A 222 10.35 -7.39 5.96
CA ILE A 222 11.14 -6.26 5.45
C ILE A 222 12.05 -6.76 4.33
N PRO A 223 12.03 -6.20 3.12
CA PRO A 223 12.83 -6.69 2.00
C PRO A 223 14.34 -6.64 2.31
N TYR A 224 15.10 -7.63 1.81
CA TYR A 224 16.56 -7.69 1.96
C TYR A 224 17.27 -6.38 1.54
N ALA A 225 16.76 -5.72 0.51
CA ALA A 225 17.14 -4.38 0.07
C ALA A 225 15.93 -3.44 0.16
N ALA A 226 15.45 -3.21 1.38
CA ALA A 226 14.40 -2.25 1.69
C ALA A 226 14.86 -0.82 1.36
N LEU A 227 14.02 -0.05 0.65
CA LEU A 227 14.37 1.31 0.21
C LEU A 227 14.48 2.28 1.39
N THR A 228 13.70 2.08 2.45
CA THR A 228 13.71 2.89 3.67
C THR A 228 13.65 1.98 4.91
N PRO A 229 14.08 2.46 6.08
CA PRO A 229 13.88 1.74 7.34
C PRO A 229 12.40 1.38 7.52
N PHE A 230 12.13 0.17 8.04
CA PHE A 230 10.76 -0.33 8.28
C PHE A 230 9.84 -0.35 7.06
N HIS A 231 10.38 -0.38 5.84
CA HIS A 231 9.59 -0.66 4.63
C HIS A 231 9.12 -2.12 4.66
N VAL A 232 7.82 -2.33 4.87
CA VAL A 232 7.22 -3.68 4.97
C VAL A 232 6.53 -4.05 3.67
N TRP A 233 6.74 -5.28 3.23
CA TRP A 233 5.94 -5.94 2.20
C TRP A 233 5.06 -7.01 2.83
N ILE A 234 3.82 -7.12 2.35
CA ILE A 234 2.87 -8.17 2.70
C ILE A 234 2.52 -8.92 1.42
N PHE A 235 2.96 -10.17 1.36
CA PHE A 235 2.82 -11.05 0.19
C PHE A 235 1.80 -12.16 0.49
N PRO A 236 0.89 -12.48 -0.45
CA PRO A 236 0.14 -13.73 -0.39
C PRO A 236 1.11 -14.92 -0.42
N ARG A 237 0.82 -15.97 0.34
CA ARG A 237 1.65 -17.19 0.33
C ARG A 237 1.38 -18.05 -0.90
N MET A 238 0.16 -18.00 -1.40
CA MET A 238 -0.24 -18.65 -2.65
C MET A 238 -0.07 -17.70 -3.82
N HIS A 239 0.44 -18.20 -4.95
CA HIS A 239 0.63 -17.38 -6.14
C HIS A 239 -0.69 -16.77 -6.61
N SER A 240 -0.74 -15.44 -6.65
CA SER A 240 -1.85 -14.70 -7.25
C SER A 240 -1.33 -13.43 -7.91
N SER A 241 -1.66 -13.22 -9.19
CA SER A 241 -1.22 -12.05 -9.96
C SER A 241 -2.07 -10.80 -9.72
N SER A 242 -3.32 -10.98 -9.26
CA SER A 242 -4.30 -9.89 -9.20
C SER A 242 -5.02 -9.84 -7.85
N TYR A 243 -5.00 -8.66 -7.21
CA TYR A 243 -5.75 -8.39 -5.98
C TYR A 243 -7.25 -8.65 -6.17
N GLY A 244 -7.81 -8.38 -7.35
CA GLY A 244 -9.23 -8.58 -7.63
C GLY A 244 -9.71 -10.02 -7.51
N ASN A 245 -8.79 -11.00 -7.45
CA ASN A 245 -9.07 -12.42 -7.34
C ASN A 245 -8.91 -12.96 -5.90
N ILE A 246 -8.61 -12.11 -4.92
CA ILE A 246 -8.47 -12.51 -3.51
C ILE A 246 -9.75 -13.17 -2.99
N SER A 247 -9.63 -14.31 -2.31
CA SER A 247 -10.76 -15.00 -1.69
C SER A 247 -11.23 -14.29 -0.41
N ASP A 248 -12.42 -14.64 0.09
CA ASP A 248 -12.93 -14.03 1.32
C ASP A 248 -12.15 -14.50 2.56
N GLU A 249 -11.67 -15.75 2.57
CA GLU A 249 -10.78 -16.30 3.61
C GLU A 249 -9.44 -15.56 3.62
N GLU A 250 -8.81 -15.39 2.46
CA GLU A 250 -7.58 -14.61 2.31
C GLU A 250 -7.81 -13.15 2.72
N MET A 251 -8.99 -12.57 2.45
CA MET A 251 -9.27 -11.18 2.82
C MET A 251 -9.37 -11.00 4.34
N VAL A 252 -9.90 -11.97 5.09
CA VAL A 252 -9.88 -11.97 6.56
C VAL A 252 -8.44 -11.99 7.07
N ASP A 253 -7.62 -12.87 6.51
CA ASP A 253 -6.19 -12.95 6.87
C ASP A 253 -5.43 -11.67 6.51
N LEU A 254 -5.72 -11.06 5.36
CA LEU A 254 -5.14 -9.77 4.94
C LEU A 254 -5.52 -8.64 5.90
N ALA A 255 -6.78 -8.59 6.32
CA ALA A 255 -7.25 -7.60 7.29
C ALA A 255 -6.52 -7.73 8.64
N SER A 256 -6.36 -8.96 9.11
CA SER A 256 -5.66 -9.28 10.36
C SER A 256 -4.17 -8.89 10.30
N ILE A 257 -3.44 -9.32 9.28
CA ILE A 257 -2.00 -9.00 9.16
C ILE A 257 -1.77 -7.50 8.92
N LEU A 258 -2.61 -6.83 8.13
CA LEU A 258 -2.49 -5.39 7.90
C LEU A 258 -2.72 -4.59 9.18
N LYS A 259 -3.74 -4.95 9.97
CA LYS A 259 -3.99 -4.38 11.31
C LYS A 259 -2.74 -4.54 12.18
N THR A 260 -2.25 -5.77 12.33
CA THR A 260 -1.11 -6.08 13.20
C THR A 260 0.15 -5.31 12.78
N VAL A 261 0.49 -5.29 11.48
CA VAL A 261 1.67 -4.56 10.98
C VAL A 261 1.54 -3.06 11.22
N LEU A 262 0.38 -2.46 10.91
CA LEU A 262 0.17 -1.03 11.15
C LEU A 262 0.19 -0.69 12.65
N LEU A 263 -0.31 -1.57 13.51
CA LEU A 263 -0.22 -1.40 14.95
C LEU A 263 1.22 -1.50 15.47
N MET A 264 2.02 -2.43 14.95
CA MET A 264 3.46 -2.53 15.26
C MET A 264 4.20 -1.26 14.84
N LEU A 265 3.91 -0.72 13.65
CA LEU A 265 4.48 0.54 13.20
C LEU A 265 4.04 1.71 14.08
N HIS A 266 2.75 1.78 14.45
CA HIS A 266 2.21 2.82 15.31
C HIS A 266 2.87 2.79 16.71
N LYS A 267 2.83 1.65 17.40
CA LYS A 267 3.39 1.52 18.76
C LYS A 267 4.92 1.59 18.77
N GLY A 268 5.57 0.92 17.82
CA GLY A 268 7.03 0.83 17.76
C GLY A 268 7.72 2.11 17.28
N LEU A 269 7.09 2.87 16.39
CA LEU A 269 7.73 4.06 15.79
C LEU A 269 7.07 5.38 16.23
N GLY A 270 6.11 5.35 17.16
CA GLY A 270 5.44 6.54 17.67
C GLY A 270 4.54 7.20 16.65
N ASP A 271 3.62 6.43 16.07
CA ASP A 271 2.64 6.86 15.06
C ASP A 271 3.25 7.62 13.86
N PRO A 272 4.15 6.98 13.09
CA PRO A 272 4.72 7.63 11.93
C PRO A 272 3.68 7.80 10.83
N ASP A 273 3.77 8.90 10.11
CA ASP A 273 3.12 9.04 8.80
C ASP A 273 3.56 7.90 7.88
N TYR A 274 2.68 7.42 7.00
CA TYR A 274 3.02 6.35 6.07
C TYR A 274 2.23 6.44 4.77
N ASN A 275 2.77 5.80 3.75
CA ASN A 275 2.02 5.44 2.56
C ASN A 275 1.88 3.92 2.51
N PHE A 276 0.74 3.41 2.05
CA PHE A 276 0.69 2.04 1.55
C PHE A 276 0.15 1.98 0.13
N THR A 277 0.50 0.92 -0.59
CA THR A 277 0.02 0.69 -1.94
C THR A 277 -0.19 -0.80 -2.18
N ILE A 278 -1.33 -1.18 -2.75
CA ILE A 278 -1.54 -2.52 -3.31
C ILE A 278 -1.04 -2.50 -4.75
N ARG A 279 -0.05 -3.34 -5.04
CA ARG A 279 0.58 -3.50 -6.34
C ARG A 279 0.07 -4.80 -6.95
N THR A 280 -0.73 -4.66 -8.00
CA THR A 280 -1.43 -5.75 -8.68
C THR A 280 -1.03 -5.77 -10.16
N ALA A 281 -1.19 -6.91 -10.84
CA ALA A 281 -0.87 -7.01 -12.26
C ALA A 281 -1.70 -5.99 -13.08
N PRO A 282 -1.15 -5.49 -14.21
CA PRO A 282 -1.92 -4.75 -15.20
C PRO A 282 -3.15 -5.53 -15.64
N LEU A 283 -4.17 -4.83 -16.11
CA LEU A 283 -5.46 -5.43 -16.40
C LEU A 283 -5.38 -6.55 -17.46
N ALA A 284 -4.46 -6.42 -18.41
CA ALA A 284 -4.19 -7.41 -19.45
C ALA A 284 -3.46 -8.67 -18.95
N ASP A 285 -2.76 -8.60 -17.80
CA ASP A 285 -1.90 -9.67 -17.27
C ASP A 285 -2.47 -10.26 -15.97
N ASN A 286 -3.80 -10.20 -15.78
CA ASN A 286 -4.46 -10.48 -14.51
C ASN A 286 -4.37 -11.94 -14.02
N GLU A 287 -3.96 -12.88 -14.87
CA GLU A 287 -3.72 -14.31 -14.57
C GLU A 287 -2.27 -14.74 -14.88
N SER A 288 -1.31 -13.82 -14.77
CA SER A 288 0.09 -14.14 -15.07
C SER A 288 0.67 -15.17 -14.09
N ARG A 289 1.54 -16.06 -14.60
CA ARG A 289 2.35 -16.97 -13.77
C ARG A 289 3.65 -16.34 -13.26
N TYR A 290 4.04 -15.19 -13.81
CA TYR A 290 5.33 -14.56 -13.52
C TYR A 290 5.21 -13.43 -12.47
N PHE A 291 4.10 -12.70 -12.45
CA PHE A 291 3.83 -11.61 -11.51
C PHE A 291 2.93 -12.08 -10.37
N HIS A 292 3.19 -11.54 -9.17
CA HIS A 292 2.47 -11.85 -7.94
C HIS A 292 2.18 -10.52 -7.23
N TRP A 293 0.91 -10.25 -6.93
CA TRP A 293 0.50 -9.01 -6.29
C TRP A 293 1.00 -8.94 -4.83
N TYR A 294 1.16 -7.73 -4.31
CA TYR A 294 1.52 -7.51 -2.92
C TYR A 294 1.10 -6.14 -2.40
N LEU A 295 1.07 -5.98 -1.09
CA LEU A 295 0.91 -4.70 -0.41
C LEU A 295 2.28 -4.22 0.10
N SER A 296 2.57 -2.93 -0.11
CA SER A 296 3.81 -2.29 0.34
C SER A 296 3.48 -1.13 1.28
N ILE A 297 4.05 -1.11 2.48
CA ILE A 297 3.90 -0.04 3.49
C ILE A 297 5.24 0.67 3.66
N ILE A 298 5.26 1.98 3.50
CA ILE A 298 6.45 2.83 3.59
C ILE A 298 6.22 3.89 4.68
N PRO A 299 6.77 3.68 5.89
CA PRO A 299 6.80 4.70 6.93
C PRO A 299 7.66 5.90 6.52
N ARG A 300 7.18 7.12 6.79
CA ARG A 300 7.83 8.40 6.43
C ARG A 300 8.71 8.93 7.55
N ILE A 301 9.63 8.08 8.00
CA ILE A 301 10.57 8.36 9.10
C ILE A 301 11.92 8.94 8.63
N THR A 302 12.17 8.90 7.32
CA THR A 302 13.32 9.52 6.66
C THR A 302 12.84 10.39 5.49
N LYS A 303 13.56 11.48 5.21
CA LYS A 303 13.31 12.33 4.05
C LYS A 303 14.33 12.01 2.97
N ASN A 304 13.87 11.87 1.72
CA ASN A 304 14.76 11.78 0.57
C ASN A 304 15.50 13.11 0.39
N ALA A 305 16.80 13.05 0.12
CA ALA A 305 17.64 14.22 -0.09
C ALA A 305 18.20 14.21 -1.54
N GLY A 306 19.17 15.09 -1.80
CA GLY A 306 19.71 15.29 -3.15
C GLY A 306 20.32 14.03 -3.78
N PHE A 307 20.86 13.10 -2.98
CA PHE A 307 21.40 11.85 -3.50
C PHE A 307 20.28 10.95 -4.05
N GLU A 308 19.22 10.74 -3.27
CA GLU A 308 18.09 9.90 -3.68
C GLU A 308 17.35 10.51 -4.86
N LEU A 309 17.14 11.83 -4.84
CA LEU A 309 16.49 12.55 -5.94
C LEU A 309 17.34 12.56 -7.22
N GLY A 310 18.67 12.64 -7.11
CA GLY A 310 19.57 12.73 -8.25
C GLY A 310 19.93 11.37 -8.89
N SER A 311 19.99 10.30 -8.10
CA SER A 311 20.42 8.97 -8.56
C SER A 311 19.28 7.97 -8.74
N GLY A 312 18.16 8.17 -8.05
CA GLY A 312 17.11 7.14 -7.91
C GLY A 312 17.48 5.99 -6.97
N MET A 313 18.72 5.94 -6.46
CA MET A 313 19.14 5.00 -5.42
C MET A 313 18.70 5.49 -4.04
N PHE A 314 18.54 4.57 -3.10
CA PHE A 314 18.15 4.89 -1.74
C PHE A 314 19.27 4.60 -0.74
N ILE A 315 19.31 5.38 0.34
CA ILE A 315 20.16 5.14 1.50
C ILE A 315 19.28 4.68 2.65
N ASN A 316 19.49 3.44 3.08
CA ASN A 316 18.81 2.89 4.25
C ASN A 316 19.77 2.91 5.45
N SER A 317 19.36 3.61 6.51
CA SER A 317 20.11 3.75 7.75
C SER A 317 19.67 2.77 8.85
N ALA A 318 18.88 1.75 8.52
CA ALA A 318 18.60 0.63 9.42
C ALA A 318 18.73 -0.68 8.63
N LEU A 319 19.37 -1.68 9.21
CA LEU A 319 19.42 -2.99 8.57
C LEU A 319 18.03 -3.63 8.57
N PRO A 320 17.55 -4.18 7.43
CA PRO A 320 16.27 -4.88 7.35
C PRO A 320 16.08 -5.95 8.42
N GLU A 321 17.15 -6.68 8.75
CA GLU A 321 17.14 -7.71 9.80
C GLU A 321 16.84 -7.12 11.19
N GLU A 322 17.50 -6.03 11.56
CA GLU A 322 17.32 -5.36 12.86
C GLU A 322 15.94 -4.69 12.96
N SER A 323 15.48 -4.07 11.87
CA SER A 323 14.13 -3.50 11.82
C SER A 323 13.06 -4.56 11.99
N ALA A 324 13.22 -5.74 11.40
CA ALA A 324 12.25 -6.82 11.51
C ALA A 324 12.26 -7.42 12.92
N GLU A 325 13.44 -7.67 13.49
CA GLU A 325 13.61 -8.11 14.88
C GLU A 325 12.97 -7.13 15.86
N TYR A 326 13.20 -5.84 15.66
CA TYR A 326 12.60 -4.80 16.49
C TYR A 326 11.07 -4.89 16.52
N LEU A 327 10.42 -4.96 15.34
CA LEU A 327 8.96 -5.04 15.26
C LEU A 327 8.41 -6.33 15.87
N ARG A 328 9.08 -7.47 15.66
CA ARG A 328 8.68 -8.77 16.25
C ARG A 328 8.71 -8.78 17.77
N ASN A 329 9.65 -8.04 18.37
CA ASN A 329 9.85 -8.00 19.82
C ASN A 329 8.97 -6.96 20.53
N LEU A 330 8.07 -6.27 19.81
CA LEU A 330 7.11 -5.35 20.42
C LEU A 330 6.03 -6.12 21.19
N ASP A 331 5.75 -5.68 22.41
CA ASP A 331 4.61 -6.19 23.17
C ASP A 331 3.32 -5.54 22.66
N LEU A 332 2.43 -6.36 22.10
CA LEU A 332 1.12 -5.97 21.59
C LEU A 332 -0.03 -6.39 22.51
N SER A 333 0.25 -6.91 23.71
CA SER A 333 -0.74 -7.52 24.61
C SER A 333 -1.90 -6.59 25.06
N ASP A 334 -1.74 -5.27 24.93
CA ASP A 334 -2.80 -4.28 25.23
C ASP A 334 -3.86 -4.10 24.12
N THR A 335 -3.92 -4.96 23.11
CA THR A 335 -4.89 -4.82 22.02
C THR A 335 -5.52 -6.14 21.67
N ASP A 336 -6.85 -6.22 21.77
CA ASP A 336 -7.67 -7.35 21.35
C ASP A 336 -7.25 -7.83 19.95
N ASN A 337 -6.53 -8.95 19.93
CA ASN A 337 -6.43 -9.83 18.78
C ASN A 337 -7.10 -11.15 19.17
N PRO A 338 -7.80 -11.81 18.23
CA PRO A 338 -8.59 -13.01 18.49
C PRO A 338 -7.77 -14.16 19.11
#